data_AF-A0A524DDN9-F1
#
_entry.id   AF-A0A524DDN9-F1
#
_cell.length_a   1.000
_cell.length_b   1.000
_cell.length_c   1.000
_cell.angle_alpha   90.00
_cell.angle_beta   90.00
_cell.angle_gamma   90.00
#
_symmetry.space_group_name_H-M   'P 1'
#
loop_
_entity.id
_entity.type
_entity.pdbx_description
1 polymer ?
#
loop_
_entity_poly.entity_id
_entity_poly.type
_entity_poly.pdbx_seq_one_letter_code
_entity_poly.pdbx_strand_id
1 'polypeptide(L)'
;MVIRRGRFFSIFLLFFLFFSLGLSLIILKSNTFTMINHQSIKSQSSPRTQAYDDLIVDKVYTFYSGKNTVNLTNLNFEKGINYKFKIGVVTEGHSCHMEVNLIDPENDLYAIYTTNTTDGNRLSFKDYRTIPFGIAVSGIYTINFTKLDGPNMNIHLQILEDEQCIQKITDPSAIIRTEISKFSKQAGGNNDIIYHYLQEQRMYQIFIARISATRGDQLTNISIEHTLRDAADPHTLFNISLPSHLGDVYSAISYSFGTATAGEYKFSFTYDQPMNHTNIIVIIADKYLIASGEEAQPPENTTEPDPEPTPQIYVSIPSEIQLGLGLGIGVIIFLGLGLIGYAKLKNVV
;
A
#
# COMPACT_ATOMS: atom_id res chain seq x y z
N MET A 1 -67.82 33.50 13.79
CA MET A 1 -66.36 33.71 14.00
C MET A 1 -65.62 32.62 13.25
N VAL A 2 -65.47 32.83 11.95
CA VAL A 2 -64.69 31.99 11.02
C VAL A 2 -63.31 32.66 10.90
N ILE A 3 -62.29 31.86 10.60
CA ILE A 3 -60.85 32.20 10.49
C ILE A 3 -60.05 31.83 11.74
N ARG A 4 -59.46 30.61 11.69
CA ARG A 4 -58.07 30.34 12.12
C ARG A 4 -57.57 28.91 11.79
N ARG A 5 -58.29 28.11 10.99
CA ARG A 5 -57.82 26.78 10.55
C ARG A 5 -56.75 26.82 9.44
N GLY A 6 -56.73 27.86 8.60
CA GLY A 6 -55.76 27.97 7.49
C GLY A 6 -54.31 28.22 7.93
N ARG A 7 -54.10 28.93 9.05
CA ARG A 7 -52.73 29.23 9.53
C ARG A 7 -52.02 28.01 10.12
N PHE A 8 -52.76 27.14 10.81
CA PHE A 8 -52.20 25.88 11.32
C PHE A 8 -51.81 24.94 10.18
N PHE A 9 -52.65 24.84 9.14
CA PHE A 9 -52.35 24.02 7.97
C PHE A 9 -51.14 24.54 7.18
N SER A 10 -51.01 25.86 7.01
CA SER A 10 -49.82 26.46 6.37
C SER A 10 -48.54 26.26 7.17
N ILE A 11 -48.57 26.43 8.50
CA ILE A 11 -47.38 26.22 9.35
C ILE A 11 -46.98 24.74 9.32
N PHE A 12 -47.95 23.82 9.33
CA PHE A 12 -47.72 22.39 9.28
C PHE A 12 -47.14 21.94 7.93
N LEU A 13 -47.66 22.46 6.82
CA LEU A 13 -47.13 22.19 5.48
C LEU A 13 -45.69 22.71 5.34
N LEU A 14 -45.40 23.90 5.90
CA LEU A 14 -44.06 24.48 5.88
C LEU A 14 -43.07 23.61 6.68
N PHE A 15 -43.48 23.10 7.84
CA PHE A 15 -42.64 22.23 8.67
C PHE A 15 -42.39 20.88 7.99
N PHE A 16 -43.41 20.32 7.32
CA PHE A 16 -43.29 19.07 6.58
C PHE A 16 -42.36 19.21 5.36
N LEU A 17 -42.45 20.34 4.64
CA LEU A 17 -41.55 20.66 3.53
C LEU A 17 -40.11 20.88 4.01
N PHE A 18 -39.90 21.57 5.13
CA PHE A 18 -38.56 21.74 5.72
C PHE A 18 -37.98 20.42 6.23
N PHE A 19 -38.81 19.56 6.81
CA PHE A 19 -38.38 18.25 7.27
C PHE A 19 -38.08 17.32 6.10
N SER A 20 -38.86 17.36 5.02
CA SER A 20 -38.58 16.57 3.81
C SER A 20 -37.34 17.07 3.08
N LEU A 21 -37.10 18.39 3.03
CA LEU A 21 -35.86 18.96 2.49
C LEU A 21 -34.64 18.64 3.36
N GLY A 22 -34.81 18.65 4.69
CA GLY A 22 -33.76 18.30 5.64
C GLY A 22 -33.41 16.82 5.56
N LEU A 23 -34.41 15.94 5.44
CA LEU A 23 -34.21 14.51 5.29
C LEU A 23 -33.61 14.18 3.91
N SER A 24 -34.03 14.86 2.84
CA SER A 24 -33.40 14.70 1.53
C SER A 24 -31.98 15.25 1.49
N LEU A 25 -31.66 16.33 2.21
CA LEU A 25 -30.29 16.81 2.38
C LEU A 25 -29.43 15.86 3.22
N ILE A 26 -29.98 15.24 4.27
CA ILE A 26 -29.26 14.23 5.07
C ILE A 26 -29.04 12.96 4.24
N ILE A 27 -30.04 12.50 3.47
CA ILE A 27 -29.91 11.37 2.54
C ILE A 27 -28.96 11.71 1.40
N LEU A 28 -28.97 12.95 0.89
CA LEU A 28 -28.01 13.39 -0.10
C LEU A 28 -26.61 13.47 0.51
N LYS A 29 -26.43 13.88 1.77
CA LYS A 29 -25.14 13.93 2.49
C LYS A 29 -24.64 12.56 2.95
N SER A 30 -25.53 11.61 3.23
CA SER A 30 -25.19 10.22 3.54
C SER A 30 -24.95 9.39 2.27
N ASN A 31 -25.58 9.75 1.15
CA ASN A 31 -25.28 9.17 -0.17
C ASN A 31 -24.15 9.93 -0.91
N THR A 32 -23.74 11.11 -0.43
CA THR A 32 -22.48 11.81 -0.79
C THR A 32 -21.38 11.66 0.28
N PHE A 33 -21.55 10.71 1.20
CA PHE A 33 -20.42 9.89 1.66
C PHE A 33 -20.08 8.91 0.52
N THR A 34 -19.70 9.42 -0.65
CA THR A 34 -18.33 9.23 -1.16
C THR A 34 -17.88 7.80 -0.81
N MET A 35 -18.20 6.78 -1.62
CA MET A 35 -17.64 6.67 -2.97
C MET A 35 -16.45 7.62 -3.10
N ILE A 36 -15.45 7.41 -2.25
CA ILE A 36 -14.09 7.63 -2.67
C ILE A 36 -14.04 6.83 -3.96
N ASN A 37 -14.13 7.55 -5.08
CA ASN A 37 -13.27 7.28 -6.20
C ASN A 37 -11.90 7.02 -5.56
N HIS A 38 -11.66 5.78 -5.15
CA HIS A 38 -10.46 5.15 -5.60
C HIS A 38 -10.69 5.15 -7.12
N GLN A 39 -10.36 6.30 -7.72
CA GLN A 39 -9.28 6.29 -8.67
C GLN A 39 -8.44 5.10 -8.21
N SER A 40 -8.52 4.02 -9.00
CA SER A 40 -7.30 3.32 -9.27
C SER A 40 -6.28 4.45 -9.29
N ILE A 41 -5.32 4.37 -8.38
CA ILE A 41 -4.07 4.97 -8.73
C ILE A 41 -3.73 4.16 -9.98
N LYS A 42 -4.27 4.57 -11.16
CA LYS A 42 -3.49 4.82 -12.32
C LYS A 42 -2.34 5.54 -11.69
N SER A 43 -1.34 4.73 -11.34
CA SER A 43 0.01 5.15 -11.18
C SER A 43 0.10 6.27 -12.18
N GLN A 44 0.32 7.49 -11.70
CA GLN A 44 0.59 8.58 -12.60
C GLN A 44 1.98 8.33 -13.22
N SER A 45 2.33 7.07 -13.54
CA SER A 45 3.03 6.73 -14.75
C SER A 45 2.17 7.25 -15.91
N SER A 46 2.32 8.54 -16.17
CA SER A 46 2.66 8.90 -17.54
C SER A 46 3.67 7.84 -17.98
N PRO A 47 3.40 7.02 -19.02
CA PRO A 47 4.42 6.14 -19.54
C PRO A 47 5.52 7.08 -20.02
N ARG A 48 6.54 7.32 -19.20
CA ARG A 48 7.85 7.78 -19.65
C ARG A 48 8.36 6.61 -20.49
N THR A 49 7.84 6.57 -21.70
CA THR A 49 8.26 5.69 -22.75
C THR A 49 9.66 6.19 -23.12
N GLN A 50 10.63 5.28 -23.04
CA GLN A 50 12.04 5.41 -23.45
C GLN A 50 13.04 5.73 -22.34
N ALA A 51 14.07 4.89 -22.34
CA ALA A 51 15.22 4.88 -21.46
C ALA A 51 15.85 6.26 -21.32
N TYR A 52 15.91 6.75 -20.09
CA TYR A 52 16.82 7.83 -19.70
C TYR A 52 17.61 7.34 -18.50
N ASP A 53 18.88 7.05 -18.73
CA ASP A 53 19.93 7.16 -17.71
C ASP A 53 20.12 8.70 -17.51
N ASP A 54 19.14 9.39 -16.92
CA ASP A 54 19.20 10.84 -16.73
C ASP A 54 20.33 11.14 -15.74
N LEU A 55 21.36 11.84 -16.24
CA LEU A 55 22.61 12.05 -15.53
C LEU A 55 22.46 13.20 -14.54
N ILE A 56 22.36 12.86 -13.26
CA ILE A 56 22.19 13.83 -12.16
C ILE A 56 23.54 14.37 -11.71
N VAL A 57 24.52 13.46 -11.61
CA VAL A 57 25.90 13.79 -11.27
C VAL A 57 26.82 13.03 -12.19
N ASP A 58 27.83 13.73 -12.71
CA ASP A 58 28.96 13.16 -13.43
C ASP A 58 30.18 14.05 -13.18
N LYS A 59 31.05 13.61 -12.27
CA LYS A 59 32.22 14.42 -11.90
C LYS A 59 33.33 13.60 -11.30
N VAL A 60 34.56 14.02 -11.62
CA VAL A 60 35.78 13.53 -10.97
C VAL A 60 36.10 14.40 -9.76
N TYR A 61 36.34 13.74 -8.62
CA TYR A 61 36.74 14.37 -7.37
C TYR A 61 38.10 13.87 -6.92
N THR A 62 38.91 14.77 -6.35
CA THR A 62 40.19 14.43 -5.76
C THR A 62 40.03 14.14 -4.27
N PHE A 63 40.44 12.94 -3.86
CA PHE A 63 40.48 12.47 -2.49
C PHE A 63 41.93 12.46 -2.00
N TYR A 64 42.21 13.09 -0.86
CA TYR A 64 43.56 13.16 -0.30
C TYR A 64 43.55 13.16 1.23
N SER A 65 44.72 12.98 1.84
CA SER A 65 44.88 13.05 3.30
C SER A 65 44.37 14.40 3.85
N GLY A 66 43.29 14.38 4.63
CA GLY A 66 42.59 15.57 5.15
C GLY A 66 41.29 15.94 4.42
N LYS A 67 41.05 15.41 3.22
CA LYS A 67 39.77 15.50 2.50
C LYS A 67 39.45 14.16 1.85
N ASN A 68 39.02 13.22 2.67
CA ASN A 68 38.70 11.85 2.26
C ASN A 68 37.20 11.63 2.02
N THR A 69 36.36 12.65 2.19
CA THR A 69 34.93 12.55 1.95
C THR A 69 34.45 13.63 0.98
N VAL A 70 33.58 13.24 0.06
CA VAL A 70 32.80 14.13 -0.80
C VAL A 70 31.33 14.00 -0.40
N ASN A 71 30.73 15.13 -0.04
CA ASN A 71 29.31 15.22 0.31
C ASN A 71 28.57 15.88 -0.85
N LEU A 72 27.62 15.17 -1.44
CA LEU A 72 26.68 15.68 -2.43
C LEU A 72 25.36 15.95 -1.71
N THR A 73 24.90 17.20 -1.77
CA THR A 73 23.69 17.66 -1.07
C THR A 73 22.70 18.19 -2.09
N ASN A 74 21.45 18.40 -1.67
CA ASN A 74 20.38 18.93 -2.51
C ASN A 74 20.05 18.05 -3.73
N LEU A 75 20.20 16.72 -3.58
CA LEU A 75 19.84 15.76 -4.62
C LEU A 75 18.36 15.41 -4.47
N ASN A 76 17.51 15.82 -5.42
CA ASN A 76 16.08 15.54 -5.36
C ASN A 76 15.77 14.20 -6.04
N PHE A 77 15.22 13.25 -5.29
CA PHE A 77 14.84 11.94 -5.80
C PHE A 77 13.34 11.67 -5.65
N GLU A 78 12.79 10.87 -6.56
CA GLU A 78 11.36 10.53 -6.61
C GLU A 78 11.08 9.10 -6.13
N LYS A 79 10.06 8.95 -5.27
CA LYS A 79 9.58 7.65 -4.78
C LYS A 79 9.23 6.72 -5.94
N GLY A 80 9.69 5.47 -5.84
CA GLY A 80 9.44 4.43 -6.83
C GLY A 80 10.41 4.43 -8.00
N ILE A 81 11.32 5.39 -8.10
CA ILE A 81 12.39 5.41 -9.09
C ILE A 81 13.63 4.71 -8.54
N ASN A 82 14.33 3.94 -9.39
CA ASN A 82 15.65 3.42 -9.08
C ASN A 82 16.72 4.45 -9.47
N TYR A 83 17.75 4.60 -8.64
CA TYR A 83 18.94 5.34 -8.99
C TYR A 83 20.16 4.42 -8.94
N LYS A 84 21.08 4.61 -9.90
CA LYS A 84 22.35 3.89 -9.96
C LYS A 84 23.47 4.83 -9.52
N PHE A 85 24.14 4.49 -8.42
CA PHE A 85 25.37 5.18 -8.01
C PHE A 85 26.58 4.44 -8.58
N LYS A 86 27.38 5.11 -9.42
CA LYS A 86 28.60 4.53 -10.01
C LYS A 86 29.83 5.20 -9.43
N ILE A 87 30.83 4.38 -9.07
CA ILE A 87 32.10 4.82 -8.49
C ILE A 87 33.22 4.12 -9.24
N GLY A 88 34.21 4.87 -9.72
CA GLY A 88 35.40 4.30 -10.35
C GLY A 88 36.67 5.08 -10.05
N VAL A 89 37.77 4.37 -9.79
CA VAL A 89 39.10 5.00 -9.66
C VAL A 89 39.62 5.35 -11.05
N VAL A 90 40.02 6.61 -11.24
CA VAL A 90 40.55 7.12 -12.52
C VAL A 90 42.03 7.52 -12.45
N THR A 91 42.68 7.27 -11.32
CA THR A 91 44.14 7.39 -11.20
C THR A 91 44.80 6.04 -11.44
N GLU A 92 45.67 5.98 -12.46
CA GLU A 92 46.39 4.75 -12.82
C GLU A 92 47.26 4.24 -11.68
N GLY A 93 47.29 2.91 -11.49
CA GLY A 93 48.09 2.25 -10.46
C GLY A 93 47.57 2.41 -9.02
N HIS A 94 46.48 3.15 -8.79
CA HIS A 94 45.92 3.38 -7.46
C HIS A 94 44.73 2.46 -7.17
N SER A 95 44.54 2.15 -5.87
CA SER A 95 43.37 1.42 -5.38
C SER A 95 42.99 1.86 -3.96
N CYS A 96 41.71 1.79 -3.63
CA CYS A 96 41.18 2.15 -2.30
C CYS A 96 39.99 1.30 -1.87
N HIS A 97 39.72 1.30 -0.58
CA HIS A 97 38.42 0.96 -0.03
C HIS A 97 37.55 2.22 0.05
N MET A 98 36.27 2.05 -0.28
CA MET A 98 35.27 3.13 -0.28
C MET A 98 34.06 2.73 0.55
N GLU A 99 33.46 3.72 1.19
CA GLU A 99 32.15 3.64 1.81
C GLU A 99 31.22 4.65 1.15
N VAL A 100 29.95 4.27 0.94
CA VAL A 100 28.90 5.19 0.52
C VAL A 100 27.75 5.12 1.50
N ASN A 101 27.42 6.31 2.02
CA ASN A 101 26.28 6.51 2.88
C ASN A 101 25.29 7.47 2.22
N LEU A 102 24.02 7.22 2.42
CA LEU A 102 22.91 8.02 1.91
C LEU A 102 22.01 8.42 3.08
N ILE A 103 21.69 9.70 3.16
CA ILE A 103 20.80 10.29 4.16
C ILE A 103 19.53 10.70 3.44
N ASP A 104 18.40 10.17 3.90
CA ASP A 104 17.10 10.44 3.30
C ASP A 104 16.48 11.78 3.78
N PRO A 105 15.36 12.23 3.18
CA PRO A 105 14.71 13.48 3.55
C PRO A 105 14.19 13.52 5.00
N GLU A 106 14.08 12.36 5.64
CA GLU A 106 13.66 12.21 7.04
C GLU A 106 14.87 12.09 7.99
N ASN A 107 16.08 12.29 7.47
CA ASN A 107 17.39 12.16 8.14
C ASN A 107 17.78 10.74 8.57
N ASP A 108 17.19 9.71 7.96
CA ASP A 108 17.63 8.33 8.20
C ASP A 108 18.88 8.00 7.39
N LEU A 109 19.83 7.33 8.04
CA LEU A 109 21.12 6.97 7.46
C LEU A 109 21.11 5.54 6.90
N TYR A 110 21.40 5.43 5.61
CA TYR A 110 21.62 4.18 4.90
C TYR A 110 23.10 4.00 4.61
N ALA A 111 23.69 2.91 5.10
CA ALA A 111 24.99 2.43 4.62
C ALA A 111 24.76 1.52 3.40
N ILE A 112 24.90 2.08 2.20
CA ILE A 112 24.48 1.41 0.95
C ILE A 112 25.60 0.67 0.25
N TYR A 113 26.85 0.95 0.61
CA TYR A 113 28.02 0.28 0.04
C TYR A 113 29.21 0.39 0.96
N THR A 114 29.96 -0.69 1.09
CA THR A 114 31.32 -0.66 1.59
C THR A 114 32.16 -1.66 0.82
N THR A 115 33.39 -1.30 0.55
CA THR A 115 34.39 -2.25 0.07
C THR A 115 34.88 -3.06 1.27
N ASN A 116 34.71 -4.39 1.25
CA ASN A 116 35.18 -5.22 2.36
C ASN A 116 36.70 -5.09 2.53
N THR A 117 37.13 -4.64 3.71
CA THR A 117 38.54 -4.43 4.04
C THR A 117 39.30 -5.73 4.31
N THR A 118 38.60 -6.84 4.57
CA THR A 118 39.22 -8.14 4.90
C THR A 118 39.49 -9.02 3.68
N ASP A 119 38.76 -8.82 2.57
CA ASP A 119 38.73 -9.77 1.45
C ASP A 119 39.55 -9.29 0.24
N GLY A 120 40.33 -8.22 0.41
CA GLY A 120 41.23 -7.67 -0.63
C GLY A 120 40.51 -7.05 -1.83
N ASN A 121 39.19 -6.89 -1.78
CA ASN A 121 38.36 -6.51 -2.93
C ASN A 121 38.36 -4.99 -3.18
N ARG A 122 39.54 -4.38 -3.38
CA ARG A 122 39.73 -2.92 -3.51
C ARG A 122 39.14 -2.39 -4.82
N LEU A 123 38.59 -1.18 -4.78
CA LEU A 123 38.27 -0.43 -6.00
C LEU A 123 39.57 -0.03 -6.68
N SER A 124 39.78 -0.45 -7.93
CA SER A 124 41.02 -0.27 -8.68
C SER A 124 40.82 0.56 -9.95
N PHE A 125 41.90 0.99 -10.59
CA PHE A 125 41.84 1.78 -11.82
C PHE A 125 40.98 1.09 -12.89
N LYS A 126 40.01 1.84 -13.46
CA LYS A 126 39.00 1.37 -14.43
C LYS A 126 38.00 0.34 -13.89
N ASP A 127 38.03 0.01 -12.61
CA ASP A 127 36.96 -0.76 -11.97
C ASP A 127 35.81 0.17 -11.59
N TYR A 128 34.64 -0.01 -12.20
CA TYR A 128 33.43 0.71 -11.86
C TYR A 128 32.48 -0.19 -11.09
N ARG A 129 32.07 0.27 -9.92
CA ARG A 129 31.03 -0.39 -9.11
C ARG A 129 29.73 0.37 -9.25
N THR A 130 28.65 -0.36 -9.49
CA THR A 130 27.29 0.18 -9.58
C THR A 130 26.51 -0.28 -8.37
N ILE A 131 25.90 0.66 -7.65
CA ILE A 131 25.10 0.42 -6.45
C ILE A 131 23.65 0.80 -6.79
N PRO A 132 22.73 -0.18 -6.91
CA PRO A 132 21.32 0.10 -7.16
C PRO A 132 20.61 0.58 -5.90
N PHE A 133 19.69 1.54 -6.02
CA PHE A 133 18.92 2.02 -4.89
C PHE A 133 17.56 2.59 -5.32
N GLY A 134 16.50 1.89 -4.93
CA GLY A 134 15.12 2.30 -5.07
C GLY A 134 14.66 3.20 -3.93
N ILE A 135 13.96 4.27 -4.30
CA ILE A 135 13.54 5.32 -3.37
C ILE A 135 12.18 5.01 -2.76
N ALA A 136 12.10 5.02 -1.43
CA ALA A 136 10.86 4.87 -0.69
C ALA A 136 10.19 6.20 -0.29
N VAL A 137 10.96 7.29 -0.20
CA VAL A 137 10.49 8.62 0.23
C VAL A 137 10.97 9.66 -0.77
N SER A 138 10.07 10.41 -1.41
CA SER A 138 10.49 11.49 -2.31
C SER A 138 11.09 12.65 -1.51
N GLY A 139 12.10 13.32 -2.07
CA GLY A 139 12.61 14.57 -1.51
C GLY A 139 14.10 14.74 -1.68
N ILE A 140 14.67 15.58 -0.81
CA ILE A 140 16.09 15.96 -0.85
C ILE A 140 16.94 14.98 -0.06
N TYR A 141 17.88 14.35 -0.75
CA TYR A 141 18.87 13.44 -0.21
C TYR A 141 20.25 14.09 -0.08
N THR A 142 21.04 13.55 0.85
CA THR A 142 22.48 13.81 0.95
C THR A 142 23.24 12.50 0.79
N ILE A 143 24.33 12.50 0.03
CA ILE A 143 25.14 11.30 -0.22
C ILE A 143 26.59 11.60 0.08
N ASN A 144 27.19 10.75 0.89
CA ASN A 144 28.58 10.87 1.34
C ASN A 144 29.39 9.71 0.75
N PHE A 145 30.39 10.06 -0.06
CA PHE A 145 31.38 9.12 -0.58
C PHE A 145 32.66 9.29 0.22
N THR A 146 33.08 8.24 0.93
CA THR A 146 34.24 8.29 1.82
C THR A 146 35.30 7.30 1.38
N LYS A 147 36.51 7.80 1.14
CA LYS A 147 37.71 7.00 0.94
C LYS A 147 38.26 6.58 2.29
N LEU A 148 38.28 5.27 2.54
CA LEU A 148 38.72 4.70 3.81
C LEU A 148 40.24 4.59 3.90
N ASP A 149 40.91 4.28 2.79
CA ASP A 149 42.36 4.07 2.75
C ASP A 149 42.99 4.41 1.39
N GLY A 150 44.26 4.03 1.19
CA GLY A 150 44.98 4.19 -0.07
C GLY A 150 45.56 5.60 -0.29
N PRO A 151 46.28 5.81 -1.40
CA PRO A 151 46.96 7.07 -1.69
C PRO A 151 45.96 8.21 -2.01
N ASN A 152 46.49 9.41 -2.25
CA ASN A 152 45.73 10.49 -2.88
C ASN A 152 45.34 10.05 -4.30
N MET A 153 44.08 10.22 -4.69
CA MET A 153 43.60 9.76 -5.98
C MET A 153 42.37 10.53 -6.45
N ASN A 154 42.12 10.44 -7.75
CA ASN A 154 40.91 10.92 -8.37
C ASN A 154 39.91 9.78 -8.52
N ILE A 155 38.67 10.03 -8.10
CA ILE A 155 37.57 9.09 -8.19
C ILE A 155 36.46 9.74 -9.01
N HIS A 156 35.98 9.03 -10.02
CA HIS A 156 34.84 9.41 -10.82
C HIS A 156 33.56 8.93 -10.13
N LEU A 157 32.63 9.85 -9.89
CA LEU A 157 31.33 9.58 -9.30
C LEU A 157 30.24 9.91 -10.33
N GLN A 158 29.32 8.97 -10.55
CA GLN A 158 28.10 9.22 -11.33
C GLN A 158 26.85 8.84 -10.53
N ILE A 159 25.79 9.61 -10.72
CA ILE A 159 24.45 9.32 -10.22
C ILE A 159 23.50 9.41 -11.40
N LEU A 160 22.81 8.32 -11.67
CA LEU A 160 21.90 8.17 -12.80
C LEU A 160 20.52 7.83 -12.28
N GLU A 161 19.51 8.54 -12.76
CA GLU A 161 18.13 8.04 -12.73
C GLU A 161 18.05 6.79 -13.61
N ASP A 162 17.30 5.79 -13.18
CA ASP A 162 17.04 4.55 -13.93
C ASP A 162 15.52 4.34 -14.02
N GLU A 163 15.11 3.18 -14.52
CA GLU A 163 13.69 2.82 -14.60
C GLU A 163 12.97 2.72 -13.24
N GLN A 164 11.64 2.67 -13.29
CA GLN A 164 10.83 2.49 -12.09
C GLN A 164 11.16 1.16 -11.41
N CYS A 165 11.19 1.13 -10.07
CA CYS A 165 11.48 -0.06 -9.27
C CYS A 165 10.58 -1.25 -9.64
N ILE A 166 9.34 -0.97 -10.03
CA ILE A 166 8.36 -1.96 -10.45
C ILE A 166 8.79 -2.72 -11.71
N GLN A 167 9.40 -2.02 -12.68
CA GLN A 167 9.85 -2.57 -13.97
C GLN A 167 11.04 -3.52 -13.79
N LYS A 168 11.82 -3.35 -12.71
CA LYS A 168 12.90 -4.28 -12.33
C LYS A 168 12.40 -5.63 -11.81
N ILE A 169 11.13 -5.73 -11.41
CA ILE A 169 10.60 -6.88 -10.69
C ILE A 169 9.60 -7.66 -11.54
N THR A 170 8.66 -6.98 -12.17
CA THR A 170 7.60 -7.65 -12.94
C THR A 170 7.02 -6.74 -14.02
N ASP A 171 6.27 -7.32 -14.94
CA ASP A 171 5.56 -6.58 -15.98
C ASP A 171 4.42 -5.74 -15.35
N PRO A 172 4.39 -4.42 -15.58
CA PRO A 172 3.35 -3.54 -15.04
C PRO A 172 1.94 -3.82 -15.58
N SER A 173 1.78 -4.59 -16.66
CA SER A 173 0.50 -4.76 -17.37
C SER A 173 -0.64 -5.34 -16.54
N ALA A 174 -0.35 -6.10 -15.46
CA ALA A 174 -1.34 -6.77 -14.63
C ALA A 174 -1.34 -6.31 -13.16
N ILE A 175 -0.62 -5.23 -12.84
CA ILE A 175 -0.46 -4.77 -11.45
C ILE A 175 -1.69 -3.97 -11.01
N ILE A 176 -2.28 -4.38 -9.89
CA ILE A 176 -3.42 -3.69 -9.28
C ILE A 176 -3.02 -2.85 -8.07
N ARG A 177 -1.92 -3.19 -7.40
CA ARG A 177 -1.38 -2.43 -6.27
C ARG A 177 0.13 -2.53 -6.22
N THR A 178 0.76 -1.40 -5.89
CA THR A 178 2.17 -1.32 -5.50
C THR A 178 2.25 -0.53 -4.21
N GLU A 179 3.02 -1.04 -3.25
CA GLU A 179 3.35 -0.34 -2.01
C GLU A 179 4.87 -0.31 -1.87
N ILE A 180 5.42 0.86 -1.58
CA ILE A 180 6.85 1.01 -1.32
C ILE A 180 6.98 1.68 0.05
N SER A 181 7.67 0.99 0.94
CA SER A 181 7.81 1.38 2.33
C SER A 181 9.27 1.34 2.76
N LYS A 182 9.62 2.27 3.65
CA LYS A 182 10.87 2.27 4.41
C LYS A 182 10.68 1.48 5.69
N PHE A 183 11.62 0.60 6.00
CA PHE A 183 11.59 -0.26 7.19
C PHE A 183 12.77 0.05 8.10
N SER A 184 12.49 0.56 9.30
CA SER A 184 13.50 0.93 10.30
C SER A 184 13.58 -0.08 11.43
N LYS A 185 14.74 -0.63 11.76
CA LYS A 185 14.92 -1.67 12.79
C LYS A 185 14.32 -1.25 14.14
N GLN A 186 13.26 -1.94 14.58
CA GLN A 186 12.69 -1.79 15.92
C GLN A 186 12.98 -3.03 16.79
N ALA A 187 13.08 -2.82 18.11
CA ALA A 187 13.14 -3.92 19.07
C ALA A 187 11.78 -4.65 19.08
N GLY A 188 11.72 -5.86 18.52
CA GLY A 188 10.50 -6.67 18.41
C GLY A 188 10.05 -6.98 16.98
N GLY A 189 10.83 -6.59 15.97
CA GLY A 189 10.48 -6.78 14.56
C GLY A 189 9.64 -5.63 14.01
N ASN A 190 9.75 -5.38 12.71
CA ASN A 190 8.98 -4.33 12.06
C ASN A 190 7.74 -4.94 11.42
N ASN A 191 6.57 -4.46 11.82
CA ASN A 191 5.32 -4.85 11.20
C ASN A 191 4.88 -3.76 10.22
N ASP A 192 4.80 -4.10 8.94
CA ASP A 192 4.06 -3.29 7.96
C ASP A 192 2.74 -3.96 7.64
N ILE A 193 1.72 -3.13 7.47
CA ILE A 193 0.35 -3.58 7.27
C ILE A 193 -0.18 -2.89 6.02
N ILE A 194 -0.49 -3.70 5.02
CA ILE A 194 -1.12 -3.26 3.78
C ILE A 194 -2.57 -3.73 3.80
N TYR A 195 -3.49 -2.81 3.57
CA TYR A 195 -4.89 -3.10 3.33
C TYR A 195 -5.18 -3.01 1.84
N HIS A 196 -5.78 -4.05 1.28
CA HIS A 196 -6.18 -4.01 -0.12
C HIS A 196 -7.47 -4.75 -0.37
N TYR A 197 -8.36 -4.13 -1.15
CA TYR A 197 -9.59 -4.75 -1.60
C TYR A 197 -9.28 -5.74 -2.71
N LEU A 198 -9.60 -7.02 -2.49
CA LEU A 198 -9.53 -8.06 -3.51
C LEU A 198 -10.93 -8.46 -3.95
N GLN A 199 -11.08 -8.80 -5.23
CA GLN A 199 -12.33 -9.32 -5.79
C GLN A 199 -12.47 -10.80 -5.45
N GLU A 200 -13.69 -11.31 -5.38
CA GLU A 200 -13.94 -12.73 -5.15
C GLU A 200 -13.53 -13.59 -6.35
N GLN A 201 -13.30 -14.88 -6.07
CA GLN A 201 -13.02 -15.90 -7.09
C GLN A 201 -11.85 -15.55 -8.01
N ARG A 202 -10.89 -14.74 -7.55
CA ARG A 202 -9.74 -14.31 -8.33
C ARG A 202 -8.44 -14.87 -7.78
N MET A 203 -7.53 -15.15 -8.70
CA MET A 203 -6.16 -15.52 -8.40
C MET A 203 -5.27 -14.28 -8.53
N TYR A 204 -4.51 -14.01 -7.46
CA TYR A 204 -3.53 -12.94 -7.39
C TYR A 204 -2.12 -13.51 -7.32
N GLN A 205 -1.16 -12.75 -7.83
CA GLN A 205 0.25 -12.98 -7.61
C GLN A 205 0.81 -11.83 -6.78
N ILE A 206 1.43 -12.17 -5.65
CA ILE A 206 2.07 -11.22 -4.77
C ILE A 206 3.58 -11.33 -4.94
N PHE A 207 4.26 -10.20 -5.06
CA PHE A 207 5.71 -10.08 -5.10
C PHE A 207 6.19 -9.21 -3.96
N ILE A 208 7.31 -9.58 -3.36
CA ILE A 208 7.96 -8.82 -2.29
C ILE A 208 9.45 -8.78 -2.62
N ALA A 209 10.04 -7.58 -2.64
CA ALA A 209 11.45 -7.42 -2.96
C ALA A 209 12.09 -6.30 -2.16
N ARG A 210 13.38 -6.46 -1.86
CA ARG A 210 14.22 -5.36 -1.37
C ARG A 210 14.61 -4.49 -2.55
N ILE A 211 14.49 -3.17 -2.41
CA ILE A 211 14.86 -2.21 -3.46
C ILE A 211 16.02 -1.30 -3.07
N SER A 212 16.46 -1.27 -1.81
CA SER A 212 17.67 -0.55 -1.41
C SER A 212 18.89 -1.47 -1.30
N ALA A 213 20.04 -1.04 -1.82
CA ALA A 213 21.32 -1.66 -1.50
C ALA A 213 21.67 -1.53 -0.01
N THR A 214 22.53 -2.44 0.43
CA THR A 214 23.01 -2.56 1.80
C THR A 214 24.51 -2.73 1.80
N ARG A 215 25.13 -2.41 2.93
CA ARG A 215 26.56 -2.57 3.14
C ARG A 215 27.00 -4.01 2.86
N GLY A 216 28.06 -4.18 2.07
CA GLY A 216 28.48 -5.49 1.53
C GLY A 216 29.05 -6.48 2.55
N ASP A 217 29.34 -6.02 3.76
CA ASP A 217 29.85 -6.84 4.88
C ASP A 217 28.76 -7.23 5.89
N GLN A 218 27.50 -6.85 5.65
CA GLN A 218 26.36 -7.25 6.47
C GLN A 218 25.63 -8.43 5.84
N LEU A 219 25.07 -9.32 6.68
CA LEU A 219 24.11 -10.32 6.22
C LEU A 219 22.96 -9.58 5.49
N THR A 220 22.74 -9.93 4.23
CA THR A 220 21.74 -9.28 3.37
C THR A 220 20.34 -9.86 3.53
N ASN A 221 20.25 -11.00 4.21
CA ASN A 221 19.04 -11.79 4.34
C ASN A 221 18.07 -11.13 5.33
N ILE A 222 17.05 -10.47 4.79
CA ILE A 222 15.94 -9.93 5.58
C ILE A 222 14.90 -11.02 5.73
N SER A 223 14.63 -11.47 6.95
CA SER A 223 13.58 -12.46 7.16
C SER A 223 12.20 -11.85 7.08
N ILE A 224 11.27 -12.55 6.42
CA ILE A 224 9.90 -12.09 6.22
C ILE A 224 8.94 -13.18 6.68
N GLU A 225 8.09 -12.82 7.64
CA GLU A 225 6.87 -13.54 7.91
C GLU A 225 5.71 -12.79 7.27
N HIS A 226 4.86 -13.50 6.53
CA HIS A 226 3.71 -12.90 5.89
C HIS A 226 2.44 -13.64 6.27
N THR A 227 1.48 -12.87 6.78
CA THR A 227 0.14 -13.38 7.11
C THR A 227 -0.92 -12.53 6.44
N LEU A 228 -1.98 -13.20 6.03
CA LEU A 228 -3.10 -12.57 5.36
C LEU A 228 -4.38 -12.89 6.14
N ARG A 229 -5.15 -11.87 6.49
CA ARG A 229 -6.46 -12.05 7.14
C ARG A 229 -7.58 -11.91 6.12
N ASP A 230 -8.54 -12.83 6.21
CA ASP A 230 -9.70 -12.86 5.34
C ASP A 230 -10.56 -11.60 5.51
N ALA A 231 -11.21 -11.17 4.44
CA ALA A 231 -12.08 -10.01 4.45
C ALA A 231 -13.44 -10.28 5.10
N ALA A 232 -13.95 -11.51 5.03
CA ALA A 232 -15.22 -11.90 5.63
C ALA A 232 -15.09 -12.21 7.13
N ASP A 233 -13.93 -12.71 7.56
CA ASP A 233 -13.65 -13.02 8.96
C ASP A 233 -12.20 -12.66 9.34
N PRO A 234 -11.99 -11.61 10.18
CA PRO A 234 -10.66 -11.20 10.62
C PRO A 234 -9.97 -12.22 11.55
N HIS A 235 -10.68 -13.25 12.03
CA HIS A 235 -10.11 -14.37 12.78
C HIS A 235 -9.51 -15.45 11.88
N THR A 236 -9.89 -15.49 10.60
CA THR A 236 -9.32 -16.40 9.62
C THR A 236 -7.97 -15.87 9.13
N LEU A 237 -6.89 -16.58 9.49
CA LEU A 237 -5.50 -16.22 9.18
C LEU A 237 -4.87 -17.24 8.24
N PHE A 238 -4.39 -16.77 7.10
CA PHE A 238 -3.58 -17.54 6.17
C PHE A 238 -2.10 -17.29 6.44
N ASN A 239 -1.40 -18.31 6.93
CA ASN A 239 0.05 -18.28 7.10
C ASN A 239 0.72 -18.62 5.77
N ILE A 240 1.33 -17.63 5.13
CA ILE A 240 2.00 -17.84 3.84
C ILE A 240 3.45 -18.28 4.13
N SER A 241 3.75 -19.53 3.81
CA SER A 241 5.11 -20.06 3.90
C SER A 241 5.93 -19.56 2.71
N LEU A 242 6.79 -18.58 2.94
CA LEU A 242 7.72 -18.04 1.95
C LEU A 242 9.15 -18.49 2.24
N PRO A 243 10.05 -18.45 1.24
CA PRO A 243 11.48 -18.47 1.52
C PRO A 243 11.79 -17.46 2.61
N SER A 244 12.52 -17.90 3.63
CA SER A 244 12.66 -17.16 4.88
C SER A 244 13.46 -15.86 4.74
N HIS A 245 13.97 -15.51 3.55
CA HIS A 245 14.85 -14.36 3.35
C HIS A 245 14.65 -13.68 1.98
N LEU A 246 14.65 -12.33 1.97
CA LEU A 246 14.90 -11.56 0.75
C LEU A 246 16.39 -11.56 0.43
N GLY A 247 16.73 -11.87 -0.82
CA GLY A 247 18.11 -11.89 -1.32
C GLY A 247 18.57 -10.54 -1.88
N ASP A 248 19.13 -10.58 -3.08
CA ASP A 248 19.70 -9.40 -3.74
C ASP A 248 18.66 -8.30 -4.05
N VAL A 249 19.13 -7.07 -4.27
CA VAL A 249 18.26 -5.94 -4.64
C VAL A 249 17.50 -6.29 -5.93
N TYR A 250 16.18 -6.08 -5.91
CA TYR A 250 15.21 -6.47 -6.96
C TYR A 250 14.99 -7.98 -7.14
N SER A 251 15.64 -8.85 -6.37
CA SER A 251 15.29 -10.27 -6.33
C SER A 251 14.02 -10.46 -5.52
N ALA A 252 12.89 -10.66 -6.21
CA ALA A 252 11.59 -10.79 -5.58
C ALA A 252 11.29 -12.24 -5.17
N ILE A 253 10.80 -12.42 -3.95
CA ILE A 253 10.03 -13.62 -3.61
C ILE A 253 8.58 -13.42 -4.05
N SER A 254 7.90 -14.50 -4.39
CA SER A 254 6.53 -14.40 -4.90
C SER A 254 5.69 -15.61 -4.57
N TYR A 255 4.38 -15.42 -4.41
CA TYR A 255 3.41 -16.49 -4.19
C TYR A 255 2.04 -16.12 -4.79
N SER A 256 1.23 -17.14 -5.06
CA SER A 256 -0.14 -16.96 -5.55
C SER A 256 -1.15 -17.08 -4.41
N PHE A 257 -2.21 -16.28 -4.46
CA PHE A 257 -3.29 -16.29 -3.48
C PHE A 257 -4.65 -16.19 -4.19
N GLY A 258 -5.53 -17.14 -3.90
CA GLY A 258 -6.90 -17.17 -4.42
C GLY A 258 -7.89 -16.69 -3.37
N THR A 259 -8.82 -15.83 -3.76
CA THR A 259 -9.86 -15.31 -2.88
C THR A 259 -11.17 -16.06 -3.06
N ALA A 260 -11.83 -16.43 -1.97
CA ALA A 260 -13.20 -16.93 -2.01
C ALA A 260 -14.22 -15.79 -1.96
N THR A 261 -13.98 -14.77 -1.13
CA THR A 261 -14.89 -13.64 -0.91
C THR A 261 -14.22 -12.32 -1.28
N ALA A 262 -14.98 -11.38 -1.80
CA ALA A 262 -14.50 -10.03 -2.09
C ALA A 262 -14.45 -9.21 -0.80
N GLY A 263 -13.47 -8.32 -0.67
CA GLY A 263 -13.39 -7.41 0.47
C GLY A 263 -11.98 -6.94 0.76
N GLU A 264 -11.83 -6.21 1.85
CA GLU A 264 -10.53 -5.68 2.28
C GLU A 264 -9.73 -6.75 3.04
N TYR A 265 -8.66 -7.21 2.41
CA TYR A 265 -7.71 -8.13 3.02
C TYR A 265 -6.59 -7.35 3.71
N LYS A 266 -6.17 -7.85 4.86
CA LYS A 266 -5.05 -7.30 5.63
C LYS A 266 -3.82 -8.18 5.45
N PHE A 267 -2.81 -7.64 4.78
CA PHE A 267 -1.49 -8.23 4.61
C PHE A 267 -0.60 -7.70 5.72
N SER A 268 -0.02 -8.58 6.53
CA SER A 268 0.90 -8.22 7.60
C SER A 268 2.25 -8.84 7.33
N PHE A 269 3.28 -8.00 7.31
CA PHE A 269 4.66 -8.38 7.03
C PHE A 269 5.52 -8.07 8.24
N THR A 270 6.14 -9.09 8.81
CA THR A 270 7.12 -8.93 9.88
C THR A 270 8.51 -9.08 9.28
N TYR A 271 9.35 -8.06 9.46
CA TYR A 271 10.73 -8.07 8.97
C TYR A 271 11.70 -8.19 10.13
N ASP A 272 12.59 -9.19 10.06
CA ASP A 272 13.79 -9.24 10.87
C ASP A 272 15.00 -8.89 10.01
N GLN A 273 15.68 -7.81 10.37
CA GLN A 273 16.78 -7.26 9.60
C GLN A 273 17.98 -6.93 10.48
N PRO A 274 19.21 -7.28 10.03
CA PRO A 274 20.42 -6.92 10.77
C PRO A 274 20.71 -5.41 10.70
N MET A 275 20.28 -4.74 9.63
CA MET A 275 20.54 -3.33 9.30
C MET A 275 19.50 -2.37 9.89
N ASN A 276 19.84 -1.07 9.99
CA ASN A 276 18.97 -0.05 10.57
C ASN A 276 17.79 0.32 9.66
N HIS A 277 18.01 0.43 8.35
CA HIS A 277 16.98 0.83 7.40
C HIS A 277 17.09 0.04 6.10
N THR A 278 15.94 -0.30 5.51
CA THR A 278 15.85 -0.92 4.19
C THR A 278 14.55 -0.53 3.50
N ASN A 279 14.55 -0.46 2.19
CA ASN A 279 13.36 -0.16 1.38
C ASN A 279 12.85 -1.46 0.76
N ILE A 280 11.56 -1.73 0.94
CA ILE A 280 10.88 -2.89 0.39
C ILE A 280 9.74 -2.41 -0.51
N ILE A 281 9.50 -3.17 -1.57
CA ILE A 281 8.33 -3.03 -2.42
C ILE A 281 7.47 -4.29 -2.32
N VAL A 282 6.15 -4.09 -2.22
CA VAL A 282 5.13 -5.12 -2.30
C VAL A 282 4.27 -4.84 -3.51
N ILE A 283 4.06 -5.84 -4.36
CA ILE A 283 3.27 -5.74 -5.59
C ILE A 283 2.18 -6.80 -5.54
N ILE A 284 0.95 -6.40 -5.81
CA ILE A 284 -0.18 -7.31 -6.03
C ILE A 284 -0.60 -7.20 -7.49
N ALA A 285 -0.54 -8.32 -8.19
CA ALA A 285 -0.93 -8.44 -9.59
C ALA A 285 -2.11 -9.40 -9.73
N ASP A 286 -3.07 -9.03 -10.58
CA ASP A 286 -4.16 -9.90 -10.98
C ASP A 286 -3.65 -10.96 -11.97
N LYS A 287 -4.03 -12.23 -11.80
CA LYS A 287 -3.66 -13.29 -12.74
C LYS A 287 -4.83 -13.71 -13.62
N TYR A 288 -5.87 -14.24 -13.00
CA TYR A 288 -7.04 -14.76 -13.69
C TYR A 288 -8.22 -14.97 -12.74
N LEU A 289 -9.42 -15.09 -13.31
CA LEU A 289 -10.63 -15.53 -12.63
C LEU A 289 -10.57 -17.06 -12.39
N ILE A 290 -10.69 -17.49 -11.14
CA ILE A 290 -10.65 -18.90 -10.72
C ILE A 290 -11.95 -19.60 -11.10
N ALA A 291 -13.08 -18.97 -10.80
CA ALA A 291 -14.40 -19.51 -11.06
C ALA A 291 -15.36 -18.39 -11.46
N SER A 292 -16.18 -18.65 -12.49
CA SER A 292 -17.26 -17.77 -12.95
C SER A 292 -18.63 -18.39 -12.69
N GLY A 293 -18.69 -19.54 -12.01
CA GLY A 293 -19.91 -20.32 -11.81
C GLY A 293 -20.79 -19.72 -10.71
N GLU A 294 -22.08 -20.02 -10.79
CA GLU A 294 -23.03 -19.78 -9.69
C GLU A 294 -22.64 -20.64 -8.47
N GLU A 295 -22.89 -20.14 -7.26
CA GLU A 295 -22.70 -20.94 -6.04
C GLU A 295 -23.41 -22.29 -6.22
N ALA A 296 -22.72 -23.38 -5.87
CA ALA A 296 -23.35 -24.69 -5.85
C ALA A 296 -24.57 -24.60 -4.95
N GLN A 297 -25.76 -24.80 -5.51
CA GLN A 297 -26.94 -24.97 -4.68
C GLN A 297 -26.64 -26.09 -3.69
N PRO A 298 -27.01 -25.94 -2.40
CA PRO A 298 -26.79 -26.99 -1.42
C PRO A 298 -27.29 -28.30 -2.02
N PRO A 299 -26.54 -29.40 -1.91
CA PRO A 299 -26.93 -30.66 -2.53
C PRO A 299 -28.38 -30.92 -2.16
N GLU A 300 -29.25 -31.04 -3.17
CA GLU A 300 -30.63 -31.47 -2.94
C GLU A 300 -30.51 -32.76 -2.13
N ASN A 301 -30.98 -32.72 -0.88
CA ASN A 301 -30.98 -33.87 0.01
C ASN A 301 -31.61 -35.02 -0.76
N THR A 302 -30.78 -35.95 -1.22
CA THR A 302 -31.25 -37.18 -1.80
C THR A 302 -31.69 -38.06 -0.64
N THR A 303 -33.01 -38.12 -0.50
CA THR A 303 -33.76 -39.16 0.20
C THR A 303 -33.81 -39.06 1.73
N GLU A 304 -34.77 -38.31 2.25
CA GLU A 304 -35.58 -38.77 3.38
C GLU A 304 -36.98 -39.16 2.86
N PRO A 305 -37.60 -40.23 3.39
CA PRO A 305 -38.89 -40.70 2.92
C PRO A 305 -40.00 -39.72 3.30
N ASP A 306 -40.86 -39.47 2.33
CA ASP A 306 -42.04 -38.61 2.33
C ASP A 306 -42.81 -38.60 3.67
N PRO A 307 -42.80 -37.48 4.43
CA PRO A 307 -43.82 -37.22 5.41
C PRO A 307 -45.00 -36.53 4.70
N GLU A 308 -46.19 -37.09 4.91
CA GLU A 308 -47.49 -36.60 4.40
C GLU A 308 -47.60 -35.06 4.37
N PRO A 309 -48.31 -34.50 3.37
CA PRO A 309 -48.30 -33.07 3.11
C PRO A 309 -49.06 -32.31 4.21
N THR A 310 -48.32 -31.82 5.21
CA THR A 310 -48.78 -30.67 5.99
C THR A 310 -48.66 -29.41 5.14
N PRO A 311 -49.73 -28.60 5.00
CA PRO A 311 -49.68 -27.40 4.18
C PRO A 311 -48.79 -26.35 4.85
N GLN A 312 -47.56 -26.21 4.37
CA GLN A 312 -46.72 -25.07 4.71
C GLN A 312 -47.08 -23.89 3.82
N ILE A 313 -47.67 -22.88 4.46
CA ILE A 313 -47.99 -21.59 3.86
C ILE A 313 -46.66 -20.89 3.58
N TYR A 314 -46.22 -20.88 2.32
CA TYR A 314 -45.18 -19.98 1.87
C TYR A 314 -45.75 -18.56 1.81
N VAL A 315 -45.44 -17.74 2.81
CA VAL A 315 -45.62 -16.29 2.69
C VAL A 315 -44.43 -15.75 1.92
N SER A 316 -44.55 -15.68 0.60
CA SER A 316 -43.70 -14.78 -0.18
C SER A 316 -44.11 -13.36 0.20
N ILE A 317 -43.16 -12.59 0.69
CA ILE A 317 -43.35 -11.16 0.92
C ILE A 317 -42.97 -10.46 -0.39
N PRO A 318 -43.94 -10.07 -1.25
CA PRO A 318 -43.62 -9.29 -2.44
C PRO A 318 -42.88 -8.01 -2.05
N SER A 319 -41.98 -7.56 -2.91
CA SER A 319 -41.13 -6.36 -2.74
C SER A 319 -41.92 -5.07 -2.45
N GLU A 320 -43.23 -5.09 -2.60
CA GLU A 320 -44.17 -4.02 -2.24
C GLU A 320 -44.41 -3.89 -0.72
N ILE A 321 -44.14 -4.94 0.08
CA ILE A 321 -44.32 -4.93 1.55
C ILE A 321 -43.09 -4.36 2.28
N GLN A 322 -41.89 -4.37 1.70
CA GLN A 322 -40.73 -3.65 2.27
C GLN A 322 -40.95 -2.13 2.30
N LEU A 323 -41.72 -1.59 1.35
CA LEU A 323 -42.20 -0.20 1.37
C LEU A 323 -43.27 0.03 2.46
N GLY A 324 -44.05 -0.99 2.79
CA GLY A 324 -45.05 -0.97 3.86
C GLY A 324 -44.47 -0.96 5.28
N LEU A 325 -43.35 -1.65 5.52
CA LEU A 325 -42.66 -1.65 6.83
C LEU A 325 -41.99 -0.30 7.14
N GLY A 326 -41.44 0.37 6.13
CA GLY A 326 -40.88 1.72 6.27
C GLY A 326 -41.94 2.77 6.61
N LEU A 327 -43.14 2.65 6.04
CA LEU A 327 -44.27 3.52 6.36
C LEU A 327 -44.93 3.18 7.71
N GLY A 328 -44.95 1.90 8.10
CA GLY A 328 -45.55 1.42 9.35
C GLY A 328 -44.80 1.88 10.61
N ILE A 329 -43.46 1.83 10.61
CA ILE A 329 -42.64 2.32 11.73
C ILE A 329 -42.76 3.84 11.86
N GLY A 330 -42.83 4.56 10.74
CA GLY A 330 -43.05 6.00 10.70
C GLY A 330 -44.35 6.42 11.37
N VAL A 331 -45.46 5.72 11.11
CA VAL A 331 -46.78 6.02 11.70
C VAL A 331 -46.82 5.73 13.20
N ILE A 332 -46.15 4.66 13.67
CA ILE A 332 -46.08 4.32 15.11
C ILE A 332 -45.28 5.38 15.89
N ILE A 333 -44.15 5.84 15.34
CA ILE A 333 -43.35 6.91 15.95
C ILE A 333 -44.13 8.24 15.95
N PHE A 334 -44.86 8.54 14.86
CA PHE A 334 -45.67 9.76 14.75
C PHE A 334 -46.87 9.78 15.72
N LEU A 335 -47.54 8.64 15.90
CA LEU A 335 -48.61 8.48 16.90
C LEU A 335 -48.08 8.56 18.32
N GLY A 336 -46.91 7.96 18.58
CA GLY A 336 -46.23 8.04 19.88
C GLY A 336 -45.86 9.48 20.26
N LEU A 337 -45.23 10.22 19.35
CA LEU A 337 -44.88 11.63 19.57
C LEU A 337 -46.11 12.55 19.66
N GLY A 338 -47.16 12.27 18.88
CA GLY A 338 -48.43 12.99 18.94
C GLY A 338 -49.16 12.82 20.27
N LEU A 339 -49.17 11.61 20.84
CA LEU A 339 -49.75 11.32 22.16
C LEU A 339 -48.94 11.97 23.29
N ILE A 340 -47.61 11.97 23.21
CA ILE A 340 -46.74 12.64 24.19
C ILE A 340 -46.93 14.17 24.15
N GLY A 341 -47.07 14.75 22.96
CA GLY A 341 -47.37 16.17 22.78
C GLY A 341 -48.75 16.56 23.31
N TYR A 342 -49.77 15.73 23.06
CA TYR A 342 -51.14 15.94 23.55
C TYR A 342 -51.24 15.81 25.08
N ALA A 343 -50.54 14.85 25.68
CA ALA A 343 -50.48 14.69 27.14
C ALA A 343 -49.79 15.88 27.82
N LYS A 344 -48.75 16.45 27.21
CA LYS A 344 -48.11 17.69 27.71
C LYS A 344 -49.02 18.92 27.57
N LEU A 345 -49.83 19.02 26.52
CA LEU A 345 -50.76 20.14 26.35
C LEU A 345 -51.94 20.10 27.34
N LYS A 346 -52.33 18.92 27.81
CA LYS A 346 -53.43 18.74 28.78
C LYS A 346 -52.99 18.96 30.24
N ASN A 347 -51.69 18.88 30.52
CA ASN A 347 -51.10 19.15 31.84
C ASN A 347 -50.60 20.59 32.02
N VAL A 348 -50.87 21.48 31.04
CA VAL A 348 -50.77 22.92 31.22
C VAL A 348 -52.20 23.46 31.30
N VAL A 349 -52.79 23.31 32.49
CA VAL A 349 -53.95 24.08 32.96
C VAL A 349 -53.45 25.09 33.97
#